data_AF-A0A227KI77-F1
#
_entry.id   AF-A0A227KI77-F1
#
_cell.length_a   1.000
_cell.length_b   1.000
_cell.length_c   1.000
_cell.angle_alpha   90.00
_cell.angle_beta   90.00
_cell.angle_gamma   90.00
#
_symmetry.space_group_name_H-M   'P 1'
#
loop_
_entity.id
_entity.type
_entity.pdbx_description
1 polymer ?
#
loop_
_entity_poly.entity_id
_entity_poly.type
_entity_poly.pdbx_seq_one_letter_code
_entity_poly.pdbx_strand_id
1 'polypeptide(L)'
;MILTSILTISLFIFWILGLWCFPPNFDARSYTHEIFYITGAIAWLWMTICLVIAARPSWIEKVFRSPLDRLYVFHKWLGFAAVAMAFVHYFVKDIFGPILRLIWTLPKPPKKEMLADPAFWDLVWSMSRTVAKESSVWLTWIALILVLLCLTKKIPYKRWLKIHSVFAWVFIFLSLHSLRLMKVSDFYMPFGLSIVAITVVGLWASINLLRKGPGWQKKMKAHVTSISEVGSDCIRLEMKTPLGKEVLPGQFLFVHLPGDEGHPFSIAEFSDDEVILWIKKSGDFTNFLLERLHTGDIFEVEGPWGEFIPIFSKEPQSWCAAGIGIAPFNAWLKAAAKNKHGSITLFWTVKDQRTAPFVEAVRKEAEEADVPLMLIDKSQARLTVKQIMQGKPEFVAFCGLALLQKQLRNENYSKNLIIKHEVFNWRDI
;
A
#
# COMPACT_ATOMS: atom_id res chain seq x y z
N MET A 1 -4.13 8.40 -4.45
CA MET A 1 -4.24 8.51 -5.93
C MET A 1 -4.24 9.97 -6.39
N ILE A 2 -5.19 10.80 -5.94
CA ILE A 2 -5.26 12.23 -6.29
C ILE A 2 -3.95 12.96 -6.01
N LEU A 3 -3.36 12.76 -4.82
CA LEU A 3 -2.07 13.37 -4.46
C LEU A 3 -0.95 13.03 -5.46
N THR A 4 -0.84 11.76 -5.89
CA THR A 4 0.17 11.34 -6.88
C THR A 4 -0.05 12.05 -8.21
N SER A 5 -1.30 12.19 -8.66
CA SER A 5 -1.63 12.95 -9.86
C SER A 5 -1.25 14.42 -9.72
N ILE A 6 -1.60 15.06 -8.60
CA ILE A 6 -1.23 16.45 -8.31
C ILE A 6 0.29 16.62 -8.37
N LEU A 7 1.05 15.78 -7.64
CA LEU A 7 2.51 15.85 -7.63
C LEU A 7 3.12 15.65 -9.02
N THR A 8 2.59 14.71 -9.81
CA THR A 8 3.07 14.45 -11.18
C THR A 8 2.77 15.63 -12.10
N ILE A 9 1.57 16.22 -12.00
CA ILE A 9 1.17 17.39 -12.78
C ILE A 9 2.00 18.61 -12.38
N SER A 10 2.20 18.86 -11.07
CA SER A 10 3.04 19.95 -10.58
C SER A 10 4.47 19.82 -11.08
N LEU A 11 5.04 18.60 -11.07
CA LEU A 11 6.37 18.34 -11.60
C LEU A 11 6.45 18.66 -13.10
N PHE A 12 5.42 18.31 -13.87
CA PHE A 12 5.33 18.63 -15.29
C PHE A 12 5.19 20.14 -15.54
N ILE A 13 4.39 20.86 -14.75
CA ILE A 13 4.25 22.32 -14.82
C ILE A 13 5.59 23.00 -14.53
N PHE A 14 6.31 22.57 -13.49
CA PHE A 14 7.62 23.11 -13.16
C PHE A 14 8.66 22.83 -14.25
N TRP A 15 8.58 21.68 -14.92
CA TRP A 15 9.42 21.39 -16.07
C TRP A 15 9.12 22.33 -17.24
N ILE A 16 7.84 22.55 -17.59
CA ILE A 16 7.44 23.51 -18.63
C ILE A 16 7.94 24.92 -18.31
N LEU A 17 7.80 25.36 -17.05
CA LEU A 17 8.32 26.65 -16.60
C LEU A 17 9.84 26.73 -16.79
N GLY A 18 10.56 25.64 -16.47
CA GLY A 18 12.00 25.53 -16.71
C GLY A 18 12.35 25.67 -18.20
N LEU A 19 11.60 25.05 -19.09
CA LEU A 19 11.77 25.21 -20.55
C LEU A 19 11.49 26.63 -21.03
N TRP A 20 10.57 27.34 -20.38
CA TRP A 20 10.27 28.74 -20.71
C TRP A 20 11.40 29.68 -20.28
N CYS A 21 11.97 29.48 -19.09
CA CYS A 21 13.09 30.27 -18.59
C CYS A 21 14.42 29.94 -19.28
N PHE A 22 14.66 28.66 -19.56
CA PHE A 22 15.87 28.16 -20.20
C PHE A 22 15.51 27.25 -21.38
N PRO A 23 15.12 27.83 -22.53
CA PRO A 23 14.73 27.04 -23.69
C PRO A 23 15.88 26.14 -24.13
N PRO A 24 15.59 24.86 -24.47
CA PRO A 24 16.61 23.98 -25.01
C PRO A 24 17.16 24.59 -26.30
N ASN A 25 18.47 24.39 -26.55
CA ASN A 25 19.03 24.77 -27.83
C ASN A 25 18.26 24.06 -28.95
N PHE A 26 18.18 24.70 -30.12
CA PHE A 26 17.57 24.10 -31.30
C PHE A 26 18.49 23.03 -31.89
N ASP A 27 18.75 21.96 -31.14
CA ASP A 27 19.51 20.79 -31.52
C ASP A 27 18.86 19.50 -31.00
N ALA A 28 19.05 18.39 -31.74
CA ALA A 28 18.39 17.12 -31.40
C ALA A 28 18.80 16.60 -30.01
N ARG A 29 20.01 16.93 -29.58
CA ARG A 29 20.54 16.56 -28.27
C ARG A 29 19.80 17.25 -27.14
N SER A 30 19.52 18.55 -27.22
CA SER A 30 18.84 19.25 -26.12
C SER A 30 17.40 18.78 -25.98
N TYR A 31 16.65 18.61 -27.07
CA TYR A 31 15.30 18.05 -26.99
C TYR A 31 15.27 16.60 -26.46
N THR A 32 16.20 15.76 -26.92
CA THR A 32 16.33 14.38 -26.39
C THR A 32 16.67 14.40 -24.89
N HIS A 33 17.52 15.34 -24.46
CA HIS A 33 17.87 15.51 -23.06
C HIS A 33 16.66 15.89 -22.21
N GLU A 34 15.79 16.79 -22.68
CA GLU A 34 14.61 17.19 -21.92
C GLU A 34 13.59 16.05 -21.78
N ILE A 35 13.40 15.22 -22.83
CA ILE A 35 12.58 13.99 -22.74
C ILE A 35 13.20 13.00 -21.73
N PHE A 36 14.52 12.80 -21.80
CA PHE A 36 15.25 11.97 -20.84
C PHE A 36 15.07 12.47 -19.41
N TYR A 37 15.07 13.79 -19.23
CA TYR A 37 14.99 14.42 -17.92
C TYR A 37 13.60 14.26 -17.29
N ILE A 38 12.53 14.57 -18.02
CA ILE A 38 11.16 14.49 -17.49
C ILE A 38 10.72 13.05 -17.23
N THR A 39 11.07 12.11 -18.12
CA THR A 39 10.76 10.68 -17.94
C THR A 39 11.46 10.11 -16.71
N GLY A 40 12.74 10.46 -16.51
CA GLY A 40 13.49 10.08 -15.31
C GLY A 40 12.91 10.69 -14.03
N ALA A 41 12.53 11.96 -14.05
CA ALA A 41 11.94 12.65 -12.91
C ALA A 41 10.59 12.05 -12.49
N ILE A 42 9.73 11.68 -13.46
CA ILE A 42 8.45 11.02 -13.19
C ILE A 42 8.66 9.62 -12.61
N ALA A 43 9.57 8.82 -13.20
CA ALA A 43 9.92 7.51 -12.65
C ALA A 43 10.42 7.63 -11.20
N TRP A 44 11.30 8.61 -10.94
CA TRP A 44 11.86 8.87 -9.62
C TRP A 44 10.80 9.26 -8.58
N LEU A 45 9.84 10.11 -8.96
CA LEU A 45 8.70 10.48 -8.13
C LEU A 45 7.85 9.24 -7.78
N TRP A 46 7.49 8.43 -8.77
CA TRP A 46 6.65 7.26 -8.55
C TRP A 46 7.35 6.19 -7.70
N MET A 47 8.64 5.95 -7.92
CA MET A 47 9.45 5.08 -7.06
C MET A 47 9.48 5.60 -5.61
N THR A 48 9.65 6.91 -5.42
CA THR A 48 9.64 7.54 -4.09
C THR A 48 8.32 7.32 -3.37
N ILE A 49 7.20 7.52 -4.06
CA ILE A 49 5.86 7.29 -3.50
C ILE A 49 5.67 5.81 -3.13
N CYS A 50 6.14 4.88 -3.97
CA CYS A 50 6.11 3.45 -3.65
C CYS A 50 6.88 3.14 -2.36
N LEU A 51 8.07 3.71 -2.17
CA LEU A 51 8.87 3.53 -0.96
C LEU A 51 8.20 4.13 0.28
N VAL A 52 7.61 5.31 0.16
CA VAL A 52 6.85 5.94 1.26
C VAL A 52 5.66 5.07 1.68
N ILE A 53 4.91 4.51 0.73
CA ILE A 53 3.81 3.58 1.03
C ILE A 53 4.36 2.32 1.72
N ALA A 54 5.45 1.74 1.20
CA ALA A 54 6.06 0.54 1.78
C ALA A 54 6.60 0.77 3.21
N ALA A 55 7.12 1.96 3.49
CA ALA A 55 7.62 2.36 4.81
C ALA A 55 6.49 2.48 5.86
N ARG A 56 5.23 2.71 5.43
CA ARG A 56 4.04 2.87 6.29
C ARG A 56 4.24 3.87 7.46
N PRO A 57 4.60 5.14 7.20
CA PRO A 57 4.62 6.12 8.28
C PRO A 57 3.21 6.37 8.83
N SER A 58 3.09 6.79 10.08
CA SER A 58 1.80 6.88 10.79
C SER A 58 0.80 7.85 10.12
N TRP A 59 1.30 8.84 9.37
CA TRP A 59 0.50 9.84 8.68
C TRP A 59 0.01 9.43 7.29
N ILE A 60 0.41 8.26 6.76
CA ILE A 60 0.20 7.91 5.35
C ILE A 60 -1.27 7.89 4.94
N GLU A 61 -2.15 7.28 5.74
CA GLU A 61 -3.58 7.19 5.45
C GLU A 61 -4.24 8.57 5.46
N LYS A 62 -3.81 9.46 6.37
CA LYS A 62 -4.30 10.85 6.46
C LYS A 62 -3.92 11.68 5.24
N VAL A 63 -2.67 11.56 4.78
CA VAL A 63 -2.15 12.33 3.64
C VAL A 63 -2.77 11.85 2.32
N PHE A 64 -2.87 10.54 2.12
CA PHE A 64 -3.47 9.99 0.90
C PHE A 64 -5.00 9.95 0.94
N ARG A 65 -5.62 10.16 2.11
CA ARG A 65 -7.06 9.98 2.38
C ARG A 65 -7.53 8.64 1.84
N SER A 66 -6.81 7.59 2.18
CA SER A 66 -7.05 6.24 1.69
C SER A 66 -6.51 5.23 2.70
N PRO A 67 -7.24 4.13 2.95
CA PRO A 67 -6.81 3.10 3.87
C PRO A 67 -5.61 2.32 3.32
N LEU A 68 -4.83 1.74 4.25
CA LEU A 68 -3.58 1.07 3.96
C LEU A 68 -3.72 -0.08 2.95
N ASP A 69 -4.81 -0.85 3.01
CA ASP A 69 -5.09 -1.94 2.07
C ASP A 69 -5.19 -1.44 0.62
N ARG A 70 -5.91 -0.34 0.38
CA ARG A 70 -6.00 0.29 -0.94
C ARG A 70 -4.67 0.91 -1.37
N LEU A 71 -3.89 1.43 -0.42
CA LEU A 71 -2.57 1.95 -0.70
C LEU A 71 -1.63 0.86 -1.21
N TYR A 72 -1.75 -0.38 -0.72
CA TYR A 72 -0.96 -1.51 -1.24
C TYR A 72 -1.36 -1.91 -2.67
N VAL A 73 -2.66 -1.92 -2.97
CA VAL A 73 -3.12 -2.12 -4.35
C VAL A 73 -2.57 -1.02 -5.26
N PHE A 74 -2.61 0.24 -4.79
CA PHE A 74 -2.06 1.37 -5.51
C PHE A 74 -0.53 1.26 -5.67
N HIS A 75 0.21 0.86 -4.64
CA HIS A 75 1.66 0.64 -4.68
C HIS A 75 2.03 -0.35 -5.79
N LYS A 76 1.28 -1.45 -5.95
CA LYS A 76 1.54 -2.43 -7.01
C LYS A 76 1.44 -1.80 -8.40
N TRP A 77 0.32 -1.12 -8.68
CA TRP A 77 0.08 -0.49 -9.98
C TRP A 77 1.04 0.67 -10.25
N LEU A 78 1.33 1.46 -9.22
CA LEU A 78 2.32 2.54 -9.31
C LEU A 78 3.73 2.00 -9.52
N GLY A 79 4.09 0.87 -8.91
CA GLY A 79 5.34 0.16 -9.14
C GLY A 79 5.48 -0.28 -10.60
N PHE A 80 4.42 -0.86 -11.19
CA PHE A 80 4.42 -1.19 -12.62
C PHE A 80 4.55 0.05 -13.51
N ALA A 81 3.85 1.14 -13.18
CA ALA A 81 3.97 2.40 -13.90
C ALA A 81 5.40 2.98 -13.79
N ALA A 82 6.03 2.91 -12.61
CA ALA A 82 7.39 3.35 -12.38
C ALA A 82 8.41 2.53 -13.19
N VAL A 83 8.24 1.21 -13.26
CA VAL A 83 9.08 0.33 -14.08
C VAL A 83 8.91 0.65 -15.56
N ALA A 84 7.68 0.83 -16.03
CA ALA A 84 7.41 1.22 -17.42
C ALA A 84 8.04 2.58 -17.76
N MET A 85 7.93 3.56 -16.87
CA MET A 85 8.55 4.87 -17.05
C MET A 85 10.07 4.81 -16.99
N ALA A 86 10.65 4.00 -16.11
CA ALA A 86 12.09 3.75 -16.05
C ALA A 86 12.61 3.07 -17.33
N PHE A 87 11.83 2.16 -17.92
CA PHE A 87 12.14 1.57 -19.22
C PHE A 87 12.15 2.63 -20.33
N VAL A 88 11.12 3.49 -20.38
CA VAL A 88 11.10 4.62 -21.32
C VAL A 88 12.31 5.51 -21.11
N HIS A 89 12.64 5.87 -19.87
CA HIS A 89 13.81 6.67 -19.51
C HIS A 89 15.12 6.04 -20.00
N TYR A 90 15.33 4.75 -19.75
CA TYR A 90 16.54 4.03 -20.18
C TYR A 90 16.68 4.00 -21.71
N PHE A 91 15.58 3.76 -22.43
CA PHE A 91 15.56 3.62 -23.88
C PHE A 91 15.18 4.90 -24.64
N VAL A 92 15.17 6.09 -24.03
CA VAL A 92 14.76 7.34 -24.71
C VAL A 92 15.52 7.54 -26.01
N LYS A 93 16.83 7.33 -26.01
CA LYS A 93 17.65 7.52 -27.22
C LYS A 93 17.29 6.55 -28.33
N ASP A 94 16.98 5.31 -28.00
CA ASP A 94 16.65 4.27 -28.96
C ASP A 94 15.21 4.41 -29.48
N ILE A 95 14.27 4.84 -28.63
CA ILE A 95 12.86 5.05 -28.97
C ILE A 95 12.67 6.35 -29.77
N PHE A 96 13.20 7.46 -29.26
CA PHE A 96 12.95 8.79 -29.84
C PHE A 96 14.03 9.22 -30.83
N GLY A 97 15.22 8.63 -30.79
CA GLY A 97 16.29 8.94 -31.74
C GLY A 97 15.88 8.78 -33.20
N PRO A 98 15.28 7.66 -33.64
CA PRO A 98 14.80 7.48 -35.00
C PRO A 98 13.72 8.50 -35.40
N ILE A 99 12.80 8.82 -34.49
CA ILE A 99 11.71 9.80 -34.72
C ILE A 99 12.29 11.21 -34.90
N LEU A 100 13.22 11.61 -34.04
CA LEU A 100 13.89 12.90 -34.15
C LEU A 100 14.77 13.00 -35.40
N ARG A 101 15.30 11.87 -35.90
CA ARG A 101 16.00 11.80 -37.19
C ARG A 101 15.04 11.92 -38.39
N LEU A 102 13.75 11.66 -38.24
CA LEU A 102 12.76 11.94 -39.30
C LEU A 102 12.41 13.44 -39.36
N ILE A 103 12.60 14.19 -38.26
CA ILE A 103 12.38 15.64 -38.15
C ILE A 103 13.72 16.39 -38.39
N TRP A 104 14.39 16.04 -39.50
CA TRP A 104 15.80 16.35 -39.77
C TRP A 104 16.07 17.82 -40.17
N THR A 105 16.18 18.71 -39.18
CA THR A 105 16.74 20.08 -39.38
C THR A 105 17.68 20.53 -38.26
N LEU A 106 17.97 19.67 -37.28
CA LEU A 106 18.68 20.07 -36.07
C LEU A 106 20.21 19.83 -36.16
N PRO A 107 21.07 20.86 -35.95
CA PRO A 107 22.52 20.75 -36.04
C PRO A 107 23.16 19.86 -34.98
N LYS A 108 24.37 19.34 -35.26
CA LYS A 108 25.16 18.57 -34.28
C LYS A 108 25.78 19.50 -33.24
N PRO A 109 25.74 19.16 -31.94
CA PRO A 109 26.32 20.00 -30.89
C PRO A 109 27.85 20.00 -30.92
N PRO A 110 28.49 21.12 -30.54
CA PRO A 110 29.94 21.20 -30.41
C PRO A 110 30.45 20.27 -29.29
N LYS A 111 31.64 19.69 -29.48
CA LYS A 111 32.33 18.92 -28.44
C LYS A 111 32.87 19.89 -27.40
N LYS A 112 32.60 19.64 -26.11
CA LYS A 112 33.25 20.40 -25.03
C LYS A 112 34.70 19.94 -24.90
N GLU A 113 35.61 20.91 -24.88
CA GLU A 113 37.03 20.69 -24.59
C GLU A 113 37.23 20.33 -23.12
N MET A 114 38.18 19.45 -22.85
CA MET A 114 38.53 18.99 -21.52
C MET A 114 39.62 19.91 -20.96
N LEU A 115 39.47 20.38 -19.73
CA LEU A 115 40.47 21.24 -19.07
C LEU A 115 41.79 20.44 -18.90
N ALA A 116 42.91 21.08 -19.25
CA ALA A 116 44.23 20.42 -19.36
C ALA A 116 44.91 20.12 -18.01
N ASP A 117 44.47 20.74 -16.91
CA ASP A 117 44.99 20.49 -15.56
C ASP A 117 43.90 20.73 -14.49
N PRO A 118 43.09 19.70 -14.15
CA PRO A 118 42.00 19.86 -13.19
C PRO A 118 42.53 19.83 -11.75
N ALA A 119 42.13 20.82 -10.94
CA ALA A 119 42.37 20.79 -9.51
C ALA A 119 41.76 19.52 -8.87
N PHE A 120 42.24 19.11 -7.69
CA PHE A 120 41.75 17.90 -7.00
C PHE A 120 40.21 17.83 -6.94
N TRP A 121 39.54 18.94 -6.61
CA TRP A 121 38.08 19.00 -6.54
C TRP A 121 37.40 18.89 -7.91
N ASP A 122 38.00 19.38 -8.99
CA ASP A 122 37.49 19.21 -10.35
C ASP A 122 37.59 17.76 -10.82
N LEU A 123 38.68 17.08 -10.45
CA LEU A 123 38.84 15.65 -10.69
C LEU A 123 37.77 14.85 -9.94
N VAL A 124 37.58 15.10 -8.64
CA VAL A 124 36.52 14.46 -7.83
C VAL A 124 35.14 14.74 -8.42
N TRP A 125 34.87 15.98 -8.81
CA TRP A 125 33.61 16.37 -9.44
C TRP A 125 33.41 15.66 -10.78
N SER A 126 34.42 15.58 -11.63
CA SER A 126 34.37 14.86 -12.91
C SER A 126 34.11 13.37 -12.70
N MET A 127 34.88 12.73 -11.82
CA MET A 127 34.76 11.30 -11.50
C MET A 127 33.38 10.94 -10.95
N SER A 128 32.82 11.78 -10.06
CA SER A 128 31.48 11.53 -9.52
C SER A 128 30.40 11.48 -10.60
N ARG A 129 30.53 12.23 -11.71
CA ARG A 129 29.61 12.15 -12.85
C ARG A 129 29.72 10.81 -13.57
N THR A 130 30.95 10.34 -13.80
CA THR A 130 31.20 9.04 -14.41
C THR A 130 30.65 7.93 -13.52
N VAL A 131 30.93 7.96 -12.21
CA VAL A 131 30.39 7.01 -11.24
C VAL A 131 28.87 7.02 -11.25
N ALA A 132 28.23 8.19 -11.19
CA ALA A 132 26.76 8.33 -11.24
C ALA A 132 26.14 7.72 -12.51
N LYS A 133 26.80 7.91 -13.66
CA LYS A 133 26.35 7.34 -14.94
C LYS A 133 26.53 5.82 -14.98
N GLU A 134 27.73 5.32 -14.72
CA GLU A 134 28.02 3.89 -14.86
C GLU A 134 27.32 3.04 -13.80
N SER A 135 27.31 3.50 -12.53
CA SER A 135 26.58 2.80 -11.46
C SER A 135 25.08 2.72 -11.74
N SER A 136 24.49 3.73 -12.39
CA SER A 136 23.06 3.70 -12.71
C SER A 136 22.71 2.58 -13.68
N VAL A 137 23.56 2.27 -14.66
CA VAL A 137 23.35 1.16 -15.60
C VAL A 137 23.32 -0.17 -14.83
N TRP A 138 24.30 -0.41 -13.98
CA TRP A 138 24.34 -1.62 -13.15
C TRP A 138 23.13 -1.73 -12.21
N LEU A 139 22.74 -0.64 -11.56
CA LEU A 139 21.58 -0.58 -10.68
C LEU A 139 20.27 -0.82 -11.44
N THR A 140 20.15 -0.36 -12.68
CA THR A 140 18.99 -0.65 -13.54
C THR A 140 18.90 -2.14 -13.86
N TRP A 141 20.02 -2.81 -14.16
CA TRP A 141 20.02 -4.26 -14.37
C TRP A 141 19.64 -5.04 -13.11
N ILE A 142 20.16 -4.63 -11.94
CA ILE A 142 19.76 -5.19 -10.65
C ILE A 142 18.26 -4.99 -10.44
N ALA A 143 17.74 -3.78 -10.66
CA ALA A 143 16.31 -3.47 -10.55
C ALA A 143 15.47 -4.35 -11.49
N LEU A 144 15.91 -4.57 -12.73
CA LEU A 144 15.21 -5.44 -13.68
C LEU A 144 15.14 -6.89 -13.18
N ILE A 145 16.26 -7.43 -12.68
CA ILE A 145 16.29 -8.77 -12.07
C ILE A 145 15.32 -8.83 -10.89
N LEU A 146 15.33 -7.81 -10.02
CA LEU A 146 14.40 -7.74 -8.88
C LEU A 146 12.93 -7.72 -9.34
N VAL A 147 12.59 -6.97 -10.40
CA VAL A 147 11.23 -6.97 -10.97
C VAL A 147 10.85 -8.38 -11.42
N LEU A 148 11.71 -9.05 -12.19
CA LEU A 148 11.45 -10.41 -12.67
C LEU A 148 11.25 -11.39 -11.52
N LEU A 149 12.09 -11.33 -10.48
CA LEU A 149 11.93 -12.15 -9.28
C LEU A 149 10.62 -11.85 -8.54
N CYS A 150 10.25 -10.58 -8.43
CA CYS A 150 9.03 -10.15 -7.73
C CYS A 150 7.74 -10.57 -8.46
N LEU A 151 7.80 -10.76 -9.78
CA LEU A 151 6.69 -11.27 -10.58
C LEU A 151 6.45 -12.78 -10.40
N THR A 152 7.44 -13.51 -9.86
CA THR A 152 7.28 -14.96 -9.67
C THR A 152 6.42 -15.30 -8.44
N LYS A 153 5.37 -16.09 -8.64
CA LYS A 153 4.54 -16.63 -7.54
C LYS A 153 5.17 -17.82 -6.80
N LYS A 154 6.26 -18.38 -7.34
CA LYS A 154 6.95 -19.56 -6.77
C LYS A 154 7.73 -19.24 -5.48
N ILE A 155 8.08 -17.98 -5.25
CA ILE A 155 8.86 -17.58 -4.06
C ILE A 155 7.90 -17.43 -2.86
N PRO A 156 8.15 -18.08 -1.72
CA PRO A 156 7.38 -17.88 -0.49
C PRO A 156 7.36 -16.40 -0.08
N TYR A 157 6.23 -15.94 0.47
CA TYR A 157 5.99 -14.51 0.73
C TYR A 157 7.12 -13.85 1.55
N LYS A 158 7.54 -14.48 2.64
CA LYS A 158 8.66 -14.03 3.48
C LYS A 158 9.97 -13.78 2.72
N ARG A 159 10.35 -14.69 1.81
CA ARG A 159 11.56 -14.52 0.98
C ARG A 159 11.34 -13.46 -0.09
N TRP A 160 10.15 -13.45 -0.70
CA TRP A 160 9.76 -12.46 -1.68
C TRP A 160 9.84 -11.05 -1.10
N LEU A 161 9.36 -10.82 0.12
CA LEU A 161 9.41 -9.52 0.78
C LEU A 161 10.85 -9.04 1.04
N LYS A 162 11.75 -9.94 1.44
CA LYS A 162 13.18 -9.64 1.61
C LYS A 162 13.88 -9.30 0.29
N ILE A 163 13.53 -10.00 -0.79
CA ILE A 163 14.05 -9.67 -2.13
C ILE A 163 13.49 -8.32 -2.59
N HIS A 164 12.18 -8.10 -2.39
CA HIS A 164 11.52 -6.86 -2.76
C HIS A 164 12.05 -5.65 -1.99
N SER A 165 12.45 -5.81 -0.72
CA SER A 165 13.04 -4.71 0.06
C SER A 165 14.40 -4.23 -0.46
N VAL A 166 15.08 -5.01 -1.33
CA VAL A 166 16.32 -4.59 -2.00
C VAL A 166 16.11 -3.36 -2.89
N PHE A 167 14.88 -3.09 -3.36
CA PHE A 167 14.58 -1.84 -4.08
C PHE A 167 14.90 -0.58 -3.27
N ALA A 168 14.83 -0.63 -1.93
CA ALA A 168 15.23 0.49 -1.07
C ALA A 168 16.74 0.76 -1.16
N TRP A 169 17.57 -0.27 -1.23
CA TRP A 169 19.01 -0.12 -1.47
C TRP A 169 19.30 0.43 -2.86
N VAL A 170 18.63 -0.09 -3.89
CA VAL A 170 18.74 0.42 -5.26
C VAL A 170 18.42 1.92 -5.29
N PHE A 171 17.34 2.35 -4.65
CA PHE A 171 16.96 3.75 -4.57
C PHE A 171 18.04 4.61 -3.89
N ILE A 172 18.60 4.16 -2.77
CA ILE A 172 19.67 4.89 -2.06
C ILE A 172 20.88 5.12 -2.98
N PHE A 173 21.34 4.10 -3.70
CA PHE A 173 22.50 4.28 -4.59
C PHE A 173 22.16 5.04 -5.87
N LEU A 174 20.93 4.87 -6.39
CA LEU A 174 20.46 5.57 -7.58
C LEU A 174 20.17 7.07 -7.31
N SER A 175 20.10 7.50 -6.05
CA SER A 175 19.96 8.93 -5.73
C SER A 175 21.18 9.75 -6.18
N LEU A 176 22.36 9.12 -6.23
CA LEU A 176 23.54 9.77 -6.79
C LEU A 176 23.33 10.07 -8.28
N HIS A 177 22.73 9.15 -9.03
CA HIS A 177 22.39 9.35 -10.44
C HIS A 177 21.39 10.50 -10.61
N SER A 178 20.31 10.51 -9.84
CA SER A 178 19.26 11.53 -9.97
C SER A 178 19.78 12.94 -9.70
N LEU A 179 20.60 13.13 -8.65
CA LEU A 179 21.11 14.46 -8.27
C LEU A 179 22.33 14.89 -9.09
N ARG A 180 23.29 13.99 -9.34
CA ARG A 180 24.56 14.36 -9.97
C ARG A 180 24.43 14.70 -11.45
N LEU A 181 23.45 14.13 -12.13
CA LEU A 181 23.27 14.33 -13.57
C LEU A 181 22.49 15.62 -13.92
N MET A 182 21.85 16.27 -12.93
CA MET A 182 21.18 17.56 -13.09
C MET A 182 22.16 18.67 -13.51
N LYS A 183 21.65 19.69 -14.19
CA LYS A 183 22.43 20.91 -14.48
C LYS A 183 22.52 21.75 -13.20
N VAL A 184 23.61 22.50 -13.03
CA VAL A 184 23.79 23.38 -11.87
C VAL A 184 22.68 24.45 -11.79
N SER A 185 22.19 24.91 -12.95
CA SER A 185 21.05 25.84 -13.05
C SER A 185 19.76 25.29 -12.45
N ASP A 186 19.58 23.96 -12.46
CA ASP A 186 18.33 23.33 -12.06
C ASP A 186 18.12 23.41 -10.55
N PHE A 187 19.21 23.53 -9.77
CA PHE A 187 19.14 23.69 -8.31
C PHE A 187 18.49 25.01 -7.87
N TYR A 188 18.37 25.98 -8.76
CA TYR A 188 17.68 27.25 -8.51
C TYR A 188 16.27 27.28 -9.11
N MET A 189 15.86 26.24 -9.84
CA MET A 189 14.58 26.16 -10.51
C MET A 189 13.60 25.27 -9.73
N PRO A 190 12.29 25.58 -9.74
CA PRO A 190 11.28 24.77 -9.04
C PRO A 190 11.33 23.28 -9.42
N PHE A 191 11.66 22.97 -10.68
CA PHE A 191 11.79 21.60 -11.16
C PHE A 191 12.92 20.84 -10.45
N GLY A 192 14.14 21.39 -10.43
CA GLY A 192 15.27 20.72 -9.79
C GLY A 192 15.13 20.68 -8.27
N LEU A 193 14.59 21.73 -7.64
CA LEU A 193 14.25 21.71 -6.21
C LEU A 193 13.23 20.62 -5.87
N SER A 194 12.27 20.36 -6.77
CA SER A 194 11.33 19.24 -6.60
C SER A 194 12.04 17.89 -6.64
N ILE A 195 13.00 17.68 -7.55
CA ILE A 195 13.79 16.44 -7.62
C ILE A 195 14.62 16.25 -6.34
N VAL A 196 15.22 17.32 -5.81
CA VAL A 196 15.94 17.29 -4.53
C VAL A 196 15.00 16.89 -3.40
N ALA A 197 13.83 17.53 -3.28
CA ALA A 197 12.83 17.21 -2.25
C ALA A 197 12.35 15.75 -2.34
N ILE A 198 12.02 15.28 -3.55
CA ILE A 198 11.65 13.88 -3.82
C ILE A 198 12.76 12.93 -3.37
N THR A 199 14.01 13.25 -3.71
CA THR A 199 15.16 12.43 -3.32
C THR A 199 15.34 12.35 -1.82
N VAL A 200 15.21 13.47 -1.10
CA VAL A 200 15.31 13.51 0.36
C VAL A 200 14.21 12.67 1.00
N VAL A 201 12.97 12.79 0.53
CA VAL A 201 11.84 11.99 1.03
C VAL A 201 12.04 10.50 0.75
N GLY A 202 12.51 10.14 -0.44
CA GLY A 202 12.77 8.75 -0.80
C GLY A 202 13.93 8.13 -0.03
N LEU A 203 15.00 8.89 0.23
CA LEU A 203 16.10 8.46 1.10
C LEU A 203 15.63 8.27 2.53
N TRP A 204 14.85 9.22 3.07
CA TRP A 204 14.24 9.09 4.38
C TRP A 204 13.38 7.82 4.48
N ALA A 205 12.53 7.56 3.49
CA ALA A 205 11.67 6.37 3.46
C ALA A 205 12.49 5.08 3.39
N SER A 206 13.49 5.03 2.49
CA SER A 206 14.35 3.87 2.28
C SER A 206 15.17 3.53 3.53
N ILE A 207 15.79 4.53 4.16
CA ILE A 207 16.62 4.33 5.36
C ILE A 207 15.76 3.86 6.53
N ASN A 208 14.59 4.45 6.75
CA ASN A 208 13.71 4.03 7.85
C ASN A 208 13.11 2.64 7.60
N LEU A 209 12.71 2.33 6.36
CA LEU A 209 12.23 1.00 5.99
C LEU A 209 13.29 -0.08 6.27
N LEU A 210 14.55 0.17 5.89
CA LEU A 210 15.65 -0.78 6.08
C LEU A 210 16.07 -0.91 7.55
N ARG A 211 16.07 0.19 8.32
CA ARG A 211 16.57 0.19 9.71
C ARG A 211 15.52 -0.20 10.74
N LYS A 212 14.32 0.34 10.62
CA LYS A 212 13.25 0.21 11.63
C LYS A 212 12.14 -0.75 11.20
N GLY A 213 12.14 -1.17 9.94
CA GLY A 213 11.05 -1.92 9.34
C GLY A 213 9.84 -1.03 9.02
N PRO A 214 8.85 -1.59 8.31
CA PRO A 214 7.64 -0.86 7.98
C PRO A 214 6.80 -0.59 9.22
N GLY A 215 6.05 0.52 9.23
CA GLY A 215 5.09 0.81 10.29
C GLY A 215 5.68 1.16 11.65
N TRP A 216 6.99 1.42 11.72
CA TRP A 216 7.72 1.56 12.98
C TRP A 216 7.16 2.63 13.94
N GLN A 217 6.43 3.62 13.43
CA GLN A 217 5.82 4.69 14.23
C GLN A 217 4.55 4.25 14.96
N LYS A 218 3.92 3.15 14.52
CA LYS A 218 2.70 2.58 15.08
C LYS A 218 2.96 1.24 15.79
N LYS A 219 4.23 0.90 16.03
CA LYS A 219 4.62 -0.31 16.75
C LYS A 219 4.54 -0.10 18.26
N MET A 220 3.96 -1.07 18.95
CA MET A 220 3.86 -1.08 20.41
C MET A 220 3.83 -2.49 20.97
N LYS A 221 4.14 -2.62 22.26
CA LYS A 221 4.12 -3.92 22.93
C LYS A 221 2.69 -4.32 23.28
N ALA A 222 2.39 -5.60 23.09
CA ALA A 222 1.16 -6.23 23.54
C ALA A 222 1.51 -7.41 24.45
N HIS A 223 0.74 -7.59 25.52
CA HIS A 223 0.87 -8.67 26.48
C HIS A 223 -0.26 -9.67 26.26
N VAL A 224 0.06 -10.93 25.98
CA VAL A 224 -0.96 -11.97 25.80
C VAL A 224 -1.64 -12.25 27.14
N THR A 225 -2.93 -11.92 27.25
CA THR A 225 -3.72 -12.24 28.44
C THR A 225 -4.32 -13.63 28.35
N SER A 226 -4.69 -14.07 27.14
CA SER A 226 -5.29 -15.38 26.89
C SER A 226 -5.18 -15.72 25.41
N ILE A 227 -4.95 -16.99 25.12
CA ILE A 227 -4.97 -17.53 23.76
C ILE A 227 -5.65 -18.90 23.79
N SER A 228 -6.68 -19.09 22.98
CA SER A 228 -7.47 -20.34 22.98
C SER A 228 -8.01 -20.69 21.60
N GLU A 229 -8.23 -21.99 21.38
CA GLU A 229 -8.92 -22.48 20.18
C GLU A 229 -10.43 -22.27 20.32
N VAL A 230 -11.06 -21.87 19.21
CA VAL A 230 -12.51 -21.75 19.11
C VAL A 230 -12.96 -22.53 17.88
N GLY A 231 -13.73 -23.59 18.11
CA GLY A 231 -14.07 -24.55 17.06
C GLY A 231 -12.84 -25.30 16.55
N SER A 232 -12.88 -25.78 15.30
CA SER A 232 -11.81 -26.60 14.73
C SER A 232 -10.68 -25.81 14.05
N ASP A 233 -10.93 -24.56 13.62
CA ASP A 233 -10.01 -23.82 12.74
C ASP A 233 -9.80 -22.35 13.10
N CYS A 234 -10.22 -21.91 14.29
CA CYS A 234 -10.05 -20.53 14.74
C CYS A 234 -9.39 -20.42 16.11
N ILE A 235 -8.77 -19.26 16.35
CA ILE A 235 -8.06 -18.89 17.57
C ILE A 235 -8.65 -17.57 18.05
N ARG A 236 -8.92 -17.46 19.35
CA ARG A 236 -9.19 -16.20 20.04
C ARG A 236 -7.92 -15.77 20.75
N LEU A 237 -7.38 -14.62 20.37
CA LEU A 237 -6.19 -14.04 20.96
C LEU A 237 -6.56 -12.74 21.67
N GLU A 238 -6.41 -12.74 22.99
CA GLU A 238 -6.65 -11.59 23.86
C GLU A 238 -5.32 -11.00 24.28
N MET A 239 -5.21 -9.68 24.19
CA MET A 239 -3.99 -8.98 24.54
C MET A 239 -4.25 -7.65 25.24
N LYS A 240 -3.43 -7.36 26.25
CA LYS A 240 -3.36 -6.04 26.86
C LYS A 240 -2.40 -5.13 26.09
N THR A 241 -2.91 -3.98 25.67
CA THR A 241 -2.15 -2.98 24.93
C THR A 241 -2.84 -1.61 25.02
N PRO A 242 -2.10 -0.50 25.19
CA PRO A 242 -2.69 0.82 25.16
C PRO A 242 -3.25 1.21 23.78
N LEU A 243 -3.01 0.37 22.75
CA LEU A 243 -3.56 0.51 21.41
C LEU A 243 -5.08 0.65 21.42
N GLY A 244 -5.76 -0.04 22.34
CA GLY A 244 -7.21 -0.12 22.40
C GLY A 244 -7.91 1.25 22.40
N LYS A 245 -7.31 2.27 23.04
CA LYS A 245 -7.83 3.66 23.05
C LYS A 245 -7.88 4.33 21.68
N GLU A 246 -7.01 3.91 20.76
CA GLU A 246 -6.88 4.49 19.42
C GLU A 246 -7.70 3.74 18.37
N VAL A 247 -8.22 2.55 18.73
CA VAL A 247 -8.94 1.67 17.80
C VAL A 247 -10.33 2.21 17.50
N LEU A 248 -10.67 2.23 16.22
CA LEU A 248 -12.05 2.37 15.75
C LEU A 248 -12.62 1.03 15.29
N PRO A 249 -13.95 0.82 15.39
CA PRO A 249 -14.59 -0.41 14.93
C PRO A 249 -14.28 -0.71 13.46
N GLY A 250 -13.84 -1.94 13.20
CA GLY A 250 -13.48 -2.43 11.88
C GLY A 250 -12.08 -2.05 11.40
N GLN A 251 -11.24 -1.48 12.25
CA GLN A 251 -9.80 -1.39 12.00
C GLN A 251 -9.09 -2.73 12.23
N PHE A 252 -7.87 -2.82 11.73
CA PHE A 252 -7.00 -3.98 11.88
C PHE A 252 -5.64 -3.57 12.44
N LEU A 253 -4.87 -4.55 12.90
CA LEU A 253 -3.48 -4.37 13.31
C LEU A 253 -2.62 -5.50 12.74
N PHE A 254 -1.31 -5.33 12.73
CA PHE A 254 -0.38 -6.42 12.44
C PHE A 254 0.16 -7.02 13.73
N VAL A 255 0.21 -8.35 13.76
CA VAL A 255 0.89 -9.11 14.81
C VAL A 255 2.29 -9.47 14.32
N HIS A 256 3.33 -9.01 15.02
CA HIS A 256 4.73 -9.30 14.71
C HIS A 256 5.29 -10.31 15.72
N LEU A 257 5.43 -11.56 15.29
CA LEU A 257 6.18 -12.57 16.05
C LEU A 257 7.67 -12.51 15.72
N PRO A 258 8.56 -12.95 16.65
CA PRO A 258 9.99 -13.00 16.39
C PRO A 258 10.33 -13.72 15.08
N GLY A 259 11.08 -13.03 14.21
CA GLY A 259 11.52 -13.54 12.92
C GLY A 259 10.47 -13.53 11.81
N ASP A 260 9.31 -12.90 12.00
CA ASP A 260 8.22 -12.83 11.03
C ASP A 260 8.00 -11.40 10.46
N GLU A 261 7.40 -11.27 9.29
CA GLU A 261 7.14 -10.00 8.58
C GLU A 261 5.91 -9.23 9.07
N GLY A 262 5.11 -9.85 9.94
CA GLY A 262 3.90 -9.27 10.52
C GLY A 262 2.67 -9.56 9.66
N HIS A 263 1.60 -10.06 10.29
CA HIS A 263 0.37 -10.44 9.59
C HIS A 263 -0.82 -9.59 10.06
N PRO A 264 -1.64 -9.06 9.14
CA PRO A 264 -2.77 -8.22 9.50
C PRO A 264 -3.97 -9.05 9.97
N PHE A 265 -4.63 -8.59 11.03
CA PHE A 265 -5.86 -9.16 11.57
C PHE A 265 -6.83 -8.04 11.97
N SER A 266 -8.08 -8.13 11.52
CA SER A 266 -9.15 -7.22 11.95
C SER A 266 -9.37 -7.38 13.45
N ILE A 267 -9.58 -6.25 14.12
CA ILE A 267 -9.88 -6.22 15.54
C ILE A 267 -11.34 -6.59 15.73
N ALA A 268 -11.59 -7.69 16.46
CA ALA A 268 -12.94 -8.20 16.69
C ALA A 268 -13.60 -7.54 17.91
N GLU A 269 -12.82 -7.27 18.93
CA GLU A 269 -13.25 -6.60 20.15
C GLU A 269 -12.11 -5.76 20.71
N PHE A 270 -12.45 -4.69 21.43
CA PHE A 270 -11.47 -3.83 22.08
C PHE A 270 -12.09 -3.06 23.25
N SER A 271 -11.24 -2.66 24.18
CA SER A 271 -11.50 -1.70 25.25
C SER A 271 -10.32 -0.72 25.31
N ASP A 272 -10.24 0.12 26.34
CA ASP A 272 -9.14 1.09 26.49
C ASP A 272 -7.75 0.43 26.56
N ASP A 273 -7.63 -0.74 27.19
CA ASP A 273 -6.35 -1.41 27.41
C ASP A 273 -6.31 -2.84 26.88
N GLU A 274 -7.34 -3.28 26.16
CA GLU A 274 -7.47 -4.63 25.65
C GLU A 274 -7.86 -4.65 24.18
N VAL A 275 -7.27 -5.59 23.43
CA VAL A 275 -7.62 -5.89 22.05
C VAL A 275 -7.79 -7.39 21.91
N ILE A 276 -8.82 -7.81 21.17
CA ILE A 276 -9.13 -9.21 20.95
C ILE A 276 -9.22 -9.45 19.44
N LEU A 277 -8.48 -10.45 18.98
CA LEU A 277 -8.45 -10.89 17.59
C LEU A 277 -9.11 -12.26 17.45
N TRP A 278 -9.88 -12.42 16.38
CA TRP A 278 -10.40 -13.71 15.95
C TRP A 278 -9.63 -14.14 14.70
N ILE A 279 -8.80 -15.17 14.84
CA ILE A 279 -7.80 -15.54 13.84
C ILE A 279 -8.15 -16.91 13.27
N LYS A 280 -8.15 -17.03 11.95
CA LYS A 280 -8.33 -18.32 11.27
C LYS A 280 -6.99 -19.02 11.03
N LYS A 281 -6.94 -20.32 11.29
CA LYS A 281 -5.85 -21.23 10.88
C LYS A 281 -5.93 -21.47 9.37
N SER A 282 -5.09 -20.79 8.60
CA SER A 282 -5.14 -20.79 7.13
C SER A 282 -3.78 -20.69 6.44
N GLY A 283 -2.69 -20.76 7.19
CA GLY A 283 -1.33 -20.75 6.66
C GLY A 283 -0.31 -20.98 7.77
N ASP A 284 0.96 -21.11 7.39
CA ASP A 284 2.04 -21.46 8.32
C ASP A 284 2.07 -20.55 9.57
N PHE A 285 1.92 -19.23 9.38
CA PHE A 285 1.90 -18.29 10.49
C PHE A 285 0.78 -18.60 11.50
N THR A 286 -0.47 -18.79 11.04
CA THR A 286 -1.61 -18.97 11.94
C THR A 286 -1.75 -20.40 12.44
N ASN A 287 -1.23 -21.40 11.71
CA ASN A 287 -1.23 -22.80 12.13
C ASN A 287 -0.32 -23.03 13.35
N PHE A 288 0.84 -22.37 13.38
CA PHE A 288 1.81 -22.49 14.48
C PHE A 288 1.67 -21.38 15.52
N LEU A 289 0.61 -20.56 15.46
CA LEU A 289 0.45 -19.42 16.37
C LEU A 289 0.35 -19.87 17.84
N LEU A 290 -0.40 -20.93 18.11
CA LEU A 290 -0.55 -21.50 19.46
C LEU A 290 0.73 -22.16 19.99
N GLU A 291 1.60 -22.65 19.11
CA GLU A 291 2.90 -23.22 19.50
C GLU A 291 3.94 -22.12 19.78
N ARG A 292 3.77 -20.95 19.16
CA ARG A 292 4.72 -19.84 19.21
C ARG A 292 4.36 -18.75 20.20
N LEU A 293 3.11 -18.73 20.68
CA LEU A 293 2.57 -17.67 21.51
C LEU A 293 1.78 -18.27 22.68
N HIS A 294 2.19 -17.90 23.89
CA HIS A 294 1.62 -18.39 25.14
C HIS A 294 1.10 -17.23 25.99
N THR A 295 0.22 -17.55 26.94
CA THR A 295 -0.26 -16.57 27.92
C THR A 295 0.92 -16.00 28.72
N GLY A 296 0.97 -14.67 28.85
CA GLY A 296 2.07 -13.95 29.49
C GLY A 296 3.15 -13.45 28.52
N ASP A 297 3.17 -13.93 27.27
CA ASP A 297 4.15 -13.47 26.29
C ASP A 297 3.99 -11.99 25.95
N ILE A 298 5.11 -11.37 25.59
CA ILE A 298 5.19 -9.98 25.15
C ILE A 298 5.71 -9.95 23.72
N PHE A 299 4.95 -9.33 22.82
CA PHE A 299 5.31 -9.21 21.41
C PHE A 299 4.95 -7.83 20.85
N GLU A 300 5.37 -7.54 19.62
CA GLU A 300 5.07 -6.28 18.96
C GLU A 300 3.76 -6.39 18.15
N VAL A 301 2.89 -5.40 18.29
CA VAL A 301 1.78 -5.13 17.37
C VAL A 301 1.99 -3.81 16.66
N GLU A 302 1.47 -3.68 15.45
CA GLU A 302 1.54 -2.46 14.64
C GLU A 302 0.14 -2.03 14.20
N GLY A 303 -0.32 -0.86 14.64
CA GLY A 303 -1.67 -0.40 14.32
C GLY A 303 -2.10 0.83 15.12
N PRO A 304 -3.39 1.21 15.02
CA PRO A 304 -4.40 0.58 14.17
C PRO A 304 -4.29 1.10 12.74
N TRP A 305 -4.79 0.31 11.79
CA TRP A 305 -4.81 0.62 10.36
C TRP A 305 -6.21 0.38 9.78
N GLY A 306 -6.49 1.02 8.65
CA GLY A 306 -7.72 0.81 7.90
C GLY A 306 -8.79 1.88 8.17
N GLU A 307 -9.70 1.98 7.20
CA GLU A 307 -10.83 2.92 7.17
C GLU A 307 -12.15 2.17 6.94
N PHE A 308 -12.16 0.86 7.25
CA PHE A 308 -13.37 0.03 7.24
C PHE A 308 -14.21 0.30 8.50
N ILE A 309 -14.65 1.54 8.62
CA ILE A 309 -15.38 2.10 9.76
C ILE A 309 -16.88 2.09 9.45
N PRO A 310 -17.75 1.76 10.42
CA PRO A 310 -19.20 1.74 10.23
C PRO A 310 -19.72 3.14 9.91
N ILE A 311 -20.84 3.20 9.18
CA ILE A 311 -21.60 4.43 8.97
C ILE A 311 -22.92 4.26 9.70
N PHE A 312 -23.15 5.00 10.78
CA PHE A 312 -24.45 4.99 11.45
C PHE A 312 -25.33 6.10 10.87
N SER A 313 -26.02 5.78 9.77
CA SER A 313 -27.03 6.64 9.13
C SER A 313 -28.44 6.10 9.39
N LYS A 314 -29.47 6.90 9.08
CA LYS A 314 -30.87 6.45 9.09
C LYS A 314 -31.25 5.55 7.91
N GLU A 315 -30.39 5.50 6.90
CA GLU A 315 -30.64 4.79 5.66
C GLU A 315 -30.40 3.28 5.82
N PRO A 316 -31.13 2.42 5.07
CA PRO A 316 -30.97 0.98 5.18
C PRO A 316 -29.55 0.51 4.80
N GLN A 317 -29.05 -0.51 5.49
CA GLN A 317 -27.70 -1.03 5.31
C GLN A 317 -27.67 -2.55 5.23
N SER A 318 -26.69 -3.07 4.50
CA SER A 318 -26.39 -4.50 4.49
C SER A 318 -24.93 -4.76 4.77
N TRP A 319 -24.67 -5.54 5.81
CA TRP A 319 -23.34 -5.96 6.21
C TRP A 319 -23.16 -7.41 5.78
N CYS A 320 -22.06 -7.72 5.10
CA CYS A 320 -21.88 -9.01 4.44
C CYS A 320 -20.52 -9.61 4.81
N ALA A 321 -20.54 -10.68 5.61
CA ALA A 321 -19.36 -11.39 6.09
C ALA A 321 -19.27 -12.80 5.53
N ALA A 322 -18.04 -13.31 5.36
CA ALA A 322 -17.78 -14.73 5.12
C ALA A 322 -16.70 -15.30 6.03
N GLY A 323 -17.01 -16.43 6.68
CA GLY A 323 -16.11 -17.09 7.62
C GLY A 323 -15.60 -16.13 8.69
N ILE A 324 -14.29 -16.08 8.88
CA ILE A 324 -13.63 -15.20 9.86
C ILE A 324 -13.73 -13.70 9.54
N GLY A 325 -14.15 -13.33 8.32
CA GLY A 325 -14.45 -11.95 7.95
C GLY A 325 -15.60 -11.32 8.76
N ILE A 326 -16.20 -12.07 9.68
CA ILE A 326 -17.13 -11.56 10.69
C ILE A 326 -16.46 -10.72 11.77
N ALA A 327 -15.15 -10.90 12.02
CA ALA A 327 -14.39 -10.19 13.05
C ALA A 327 -14.61 -8.65 13.04
N PRO A 328 -14.39 -7.91 11.93
CA PRO A 328 -14.62 -6.46 11.92
C PRO A 328 -16.10 -6.10 12.16
N PHE A 329 -17.04 -6.93 11.72
CA PHE A 329 -18.47 -6.70 11.95
C PHE A 329 -18.89 -6.95 13.39
N ASN A 330 -18.21 -7.83 14.13
CA ASN A 330 -18.43 -7.96 15.57
C ASN A 330 -18.11 -6.65 16.30
N ALA A 331 -16.99 -6.01 15.95
CA ALA A 331 -16.68 -4.68 16.46
C ALA A 331 -17.73 -3.63 16.03
N TRP A 332 -18.27 -3.73 14.81
CA TRP A 332 -19.36 -2.85 14.35
C TRP A 332 -20.66 -3.07 15.12
N LEU A 333 -21.03 -4.31 15.44
CA LEU A 333 -22.23 -4.63 16.24
C LEU A 333 -22.13 -4.00 17.63
N LYS A 334 -20.98 -4.18 18.32
CA LYS A 334 -20.70 -3.52 19.61
C LYS A 334 -20.82 -2.00 19.54
N ALA A 335 -20.43 -1.40 18.42
CA ALA A 335 -20.57 0.03 18.19
C ALA A 335 -22.02 0.42 17.85
N ALA A 336 -22.74 -0.39 17.08
CA ALA A 336 -24.14 -0.17 16.73
C ALA A 336 -25.04 -0.18 17.98
N ALA A 337 -24.82 -1.10 18.92
CA ALA A 337 -25.54 -1.12 20.21
C ALA A 337 -25.41 0.19 21.02
N LYS A 338 -24.38 0.99 20.76
CA LYS A 338 -24.12 2.27 21.44
C LYS A 338 -24.54 3.50 20.62
N ASN A 339 -25.01 3.33 19.39
CA ASN A 339 -25.29 4.42 18.46
C ASN A 339 -26.67 4.27 17.83
N LYS A 340 -27.31 5.39 17.49
CA LYS A 340 -28.56 5.34 16.71
C LYS A 340 -28.24 5.01 15.25
N HIS A 341 -28.96 4.04 14.69
CA HIS A 341 -28.86 3.68 13.28
C HIS A 341 -30.24 3.40 12.67
N GLY A 342 -30.31 3.43 11.35
CA GLY A 342 -31.44 2.93 10.58
C GLY A 342 -31.48 1.41 10.54
N SER A 343 -32.24 0.85 9.61
CA SER A 343 -32.32 -0.60 9.43
C SER A 343 -30.97 -1.16 8.96
N ILE A 344 -30.42 -2.11 9.69
CA ILE A 344 -29.21 -2.84 9.32
C ILE A 344 -29.58 -4.31 9.20
N THR A 345 -29.04 -5.02 8.21
CA THR A 345 -29.11 -6.48 8.16
C THR A 345 -27.71 -7.05 7.99
N LEU A 346 -27.33 -7.97 8.88
CA LEU A 346 -26.05 -8.66 8.82
C LEU A 346 -26.23 -10.03 8.17
N PHE A 347 -25.65 -10.22 6.99
CA PHE A 347 -25.56 -11.50 6.31
C PHE A 347 -24.20 -12.13 6.61
N TRP A 348 -24.20 -13.31 7.21
CA TRP A 348 -22.96 -14.02 7.52
C TRP A 348 -22.96 -15.41 6.92
N THR A 349 -22.06 -15.65 5.96
CA THR A 349 -21.92 -16.94 5.29
C THR A 349 -20.83 -17.78 5.99
N VAL A 350 -21.21 -18.97 6.43
CA VAL A 350 -20.31 -19.95 7.07
C VAL A 350 -20.33 -21.27 6.30
N LYS A 351 -19.33 -22.14 6.55
CA LYS A 351 -19.26 -23.45 5.88
C LYS A 351 -20.36 -24.39 6.37
N ASP A 352 -20.57 -24.42 7.68
CA ASP A 352 -21.56 -25.21 8.40
C ASP A 352 -21.95 -24.41 9.65
N GLN A 353 -23.24 -24.17 9.85
CA GLN A 353 -23.72 -23.37 10.98
C GLN A 353 -23.54 -24.03 12.33
N ARG A 354 -23.47 -25.36 12.38
CA ARG A 354 -23.37 -26.11 13.65
C ARG A 354 -21.98 -26.04 14.26
N THR A 355 -20.97 -25.91 13.41
CA THR A 355 -19.55 -25.94 13.78
C THR A 355 -18.85 -24.59 13.61
N ALA A 356 -19.55 -23.59 13.08
CA ALA A 356 -18.98 -22.26 12.87
C ALA A 356 -18.55 -21.62 14.21
N PRO A 357 -17.30 -21.16 14.31
CA PRO A 357 -16.80 -20.53 15.52
C PRO A 357 -17.45 -19.14 15.72
N PHE A 358 -17.53 -18.72 16.97
CA PHE A 358 -18.06 -17.40 17.39
C PHE A 358 -19.54 -17.14 17.09
N VAL A 359 -20.33 -18.12 16.65
CA VAL A 359 -21.75 -17.90 16.29
C VAL A 359 -22.56 -17.30 17.43
N GLU A 360 -22.45 -17.87 18.63
CA GLU A 360 -23.22 -17.40 19.78
C GLU A 360 -22.75 -16.02 20.27
N ALA A 361 -21.46 -15.72 20.17
CA ALA A 361 -20.94 -14.38 20.46
C ALA A 361 -21.55 -13.35 19.50
N VAL A 362 -21.50 -13.61 18.19
CA VAL A 362 -22.04 -12.69 17.16
C VAL A 362 -23.56 -12.56 17.27
N ARG A 363 -24.29 -13.64 17.58
CA ARG A 363 -25.74 -13.60 17.77
C ARG A 363 -26.11 -12.68 18.92
N LYS A 364 -25.41 -12.81 20.05
CA LYS A 364 -25.61 -11.95 21.21
C LYS A 364 -25.37 -10.47 20.88
N GLU A 365 -24.25 -10.15 20.24
CA GLU A 365 -23.93 -8.76 19.85
C GLU A 365 -24.94 -8.20 18.82
N ALA A 366 -25.48 -9.06 17.94
CA ALA A 366 -26.50 -8.69 16.98
C ALA A 366 -27.85 -8.38 17.65
N GLU A 367 -28.24 -9.16 18.66
CA GLU A 367 -29.43 -8.92 19.48
C GLU A 367 -29.30 -7.63 20.29
N GLU A 368 -28.15 -7.40 20.95
CA GLU A 368 -27.88 -6.16 21.70
C GLU A 368 -27.89 -4.91 20.81
N ALA A 369 -27.52 -5.05 19.54
CA ALA A 369 -27.52 -3.98 18.57
C ALA A 369 -28.85 -3.81 17.79
N ASP A 370 -29.87 -4.63 18.03
CA ASP A 370 -31.09 -4.68 17.21
C ASP A 370 -30.77 -4.82 15.69
N VAL A 371 -29.81 -5.69 15.37
CA VAL A 371 -29.38 -5.98 13.99
C VAL A 371 -29.76 -7.42 13.63
N PRO A 372 -30.75 -7.63 12.75
CA PRO A 372 -31.07 -8.95 12.21
C PRO A 372 -29.85 -9.67 11.62
N LEU A 373 -29.52 -10.83 12.18
CA LEU A 373 -28.46 -11.73 11.71
C LEU A 373 -29.06 -12.82 10.81
N MET A 374 -28.76 -12.76 9.52
CA MET A 374 -29.00 -13.84 8.57
C MET A 374 -27.76 -14.72 8.45
N LEU A 375 -27.72 -15.78 9.26
CA LEU A 375 -26.69 -16.82 9.15
C LEU A 375 -27.01 -17.73 7.94
N ILE A 376 -26.04 -17.92 7.04
CA ILE A 376 -26.20 -18.67 5.79
C ILE A 376 -25.21 -19.82 5.76
N ASP A 377 -25.76 -21.03 5.72
CA ASP A 377 -24.99 -22.26 5.54
C ASP A 377 -24.65 -22.46 4.06
N LYS A 378 -23.36 -22.44 3.72
CA LYS A 378 -22.89 -22.61 2.34
C LYS A 378 -23.21 -23.99 1.76
N SER A 379 -23.42 -25.00 2.59
CA SER A 379 -23.86 -26.32 2.16
C SER A 379 -25.32 -26.34 1.69
N GLN A 380 -26.14 -25.40 2.16
CA GLN A 380 -27.58 -25.37 1.89
C GLN A 380 -27.95 -24.27 0.89
N ALA A 381 -27.34 -23.09 1.00
CA ALA A 381 -27.67 -21.93 0.18
C ALA A 381 -26.44 -21.05 -0.07
N ARG A 382 -26.54 -20.19 -1.09
CA ARG A 382 -25.55 -19.15 -1.35
C ARG A 382 -26.20 -17.79 -1.22
N LEU A 383 -25.54 -16.87 -0.52
CA LEU A 383 -25.93 -15.47 -0.51
C LEU A 383 -25.87 -14.92 -1.94
N THR A 384 -26.89 -14.19 -2.34
CA THR A 384 -27.00 -13.58 -3.67
C THR A 384 -27.10 -12.07 -3.57
N VAL A 385 -26.71 -11.37 -4.64
CA VAL A 385 -26.83 -9.91 -4.71
C VAL A 385 -28.29 -9.46 -4.53
N LYS A 386 -29.25 -10.22 -5.07
CA LYS A 386 -30.69 -9.95 -4.90
C LYS A 386 -31.12 -9.92 -3.43
N GLN A 387 -30.62 -10.84 -2.60
CA GLN A 387 -30.92 -10.88 -1.17
C GLN A 387 -30.32 -9.67 -0.44
N ILE A 388 -29.06 -9.33 -0.74
CA ILE A 388 -28.39 -8.15 -0.18
C ILE A 388 -29.18 -6.87 -0.52
N MET A 389 -29.68 -6.78 -1.76
CA MET A 389 -30.38 -5.58 -2.23
C MET A 389 -31.88 -5.56 -1.91
N GLN A 390 -32.45 -6.59 -1.29
CA GLN A 390 -33.88 -6.70 -1.02
C GLN A 390 -34.38 -5.55 -0.13
N GLY A 391 -33.58 -5.15 0.87
CA GLY A 391 -33.86 -4.02 1.76
C GLY A 391 -33.57 -2.64 1.15
N LYS A 392 -33.21 -2.58 -0.14
CA LYS A 392 -32.74 -1.37 -0.84
C LYS A 392 -31.71 -0.58 -0.04
N PRO A 393 -30.60 -1.22 0.38
CA PRO A 393 -29.58 -0.55 1.17
C PRO A 393 -28.94 0.59 0.39
N GLU A 394 -28.67 1.71 1.08
CA GLU A 394 -27.80 2.77 0.55
C GLU A 394 -26.33 2.52 0.89
N PHE A 395 -26.07 1.63 1.85
CA PHE A 395 -24.73 1.24 2.26
C PHE A 395 -24.57 -0.28 2.33
N VAL A 396 -23.56 -0.80 1.65
CA VAL A 396 -23.20 -2.23 1.69
C VAL A 396 -21.73 -2.40 2.04
N ALA A 397 -21.46 -3.22 3.04
CA ALA A 397 -20.11 -3.50 3.52
C ALA A 397 -19.75 -4.98 3.34
N PHE A 398 -18.55 -5.29 2.85
CA PHE A 398 -18.09 -6.66 2.61
C PHE A 398 -16.77 -6.99 3.32
N CYS A 399 -16.71 -8.17 3.93
CA CYS A 399 -15.44 -8.81 4.31
C CYS A 399 -15.48 -10.32 3.98
N GLY A 400 -14.56 -10.78 3.13
CA GLY A 400 -14.45 -12.18 2.68
C GLY A 400 -15.31 -12.60 1.48
N LEU A 401 -16.11 -11.70 0.87
CA LEU A 401 -17.06 -11.99 -0.22
C LEU A 401 -16.74 -11.28 -1.54
N ALA A 402 -15.47 -11.32 -1.98
CA ALA A 402 -14.97 -10.55 -3.13
C ALA A 402 -15.74 -10.77 -4.46
N LEU A 403 -16.22 -12.00 -4.71
CA LEU A 403 -17.00 -12.29 -5.93
C LEU A 403 -18.36 -11.60 -5.93
N LEU A 404 -19.09 -11.66 -4.82
CA LEU A 404 -20.39 -10.97 -4.68
C LEU A 404 -20.22 -9.46 -4.75
N GLN A 405 -19.18 -8.93 -4.13
CA GLN A 405 -18.83 -7.52 -4.24
C GLN A 405 -18.61 -7.10 -5.70
N LYS A 406 -17.87 -7.91 -6.48
CA LYS A 406 -17.64 -7.65 -7.92
C LYS A 406 -18.94 -7.71 -8.72
N GLN A 407 -19.81 -8.68 -8.44
CA GLN A 407 -21.13 -8.79 -9.07
C GLN A 407 -21.99 -7.56 -8.77
N LEU A 408 -22.10 -7.16 -7.51
CA LEU A 408 -22.86 -5.97 -7.09
C LEU A 408 -22.38 -4.70 -7.80
N ARG A 409 -21.06 -4.53 -7.97
CA ARG A 409 -20.49 -3.39 -8.70
C ARG A 409 -20.83 -3.37 -10.18
N ASN A 410 -20.95 -4.53 -10.81
CA ASN A 410 -21.26 -4.64 -12.24
C ASN A 410 -22.74 -4.42 -12.55
N GLU A 411 -23.63 -4.78 -11.62
CA GLU A 411 -25.08 -4.75 -11.82
C GLU A 411 -25.70 -3.34 -11.61
N ASN A 412 -24.92 -2.34 -11.21
CA ASN A 412 -25.25 -0.90 -11.21
C ASN A 412 -26.60 -0.55 -10.55
N TYR A 413 -26.93 -1.22 -9.43
CA TYR A 413 -28.23 -1.14 -8.75
C TYR A 413 -28.69 0.27 -8.32
N SER A 414 -27.77 1.20 -8.05
CA SER A 414 -28.09 2.59 -7.71
C SER A 414 -26.89 3.50 -7.88
N LYS A 415 -27.12 4.76 -8.32
CA LYS A 415 -26.08 5.81 -8.40
C LYS A 415 -25.55 6.23 -7.02
N ASN A 416 -26.32 6.00 -5.95
CA ASN A 416 -26.00 6.47 -4.60
C ASN A 416 -25.53 5.36 -3.65
N LEU A 417 -25.43 4.11 -4.14
CA LEU A 417 -25.02 2.98 -3.31
C LEU A 417 -23.54 3.09 -2.90
N ILE A 418 -23.29 3.21 -1.60
CA ILE A 418 -21.95 3.23 -1.03
C ILE A 418 -21.51 1.79 -0.76
N ILE A 419 -20.44 1.35 -1.41
CA ILE A 419 -19.86 0.01 -1.21
C ILE A 419 -18.50 0.13 -0.50
N LYS A 420 -18.43 -0.38 0.74
CA LYS A 420 -17.17 -0.58 1.47
C LYS A 420 -16.75 -2.04 1.47
N HIS A 421 -15.45 -2.29 1.47
CA HIS A 421 -14.91 -3.63 1.66
C HIS A 421 -13.53 -3.55 2.29
N GLU A 422 -13.17 -4.59 3.04
CA GLU A 422 -11.85 -4.78 3.62
C GLU A 422 -11.04 -5.80 2.81
N VAL A 423 -9.76 -5.52 2.60
CA VAL A 423 -8.87 -6.32 1.74
C VAL A 423 -7.57 -6.69 2.47
N PHE A 424 -7.33 -7.98 2.68
CA PHE A 424 -6.06 -8.47 3.26
C PHE A 424 -5.16 -9.22 2.26
N ASN A 425 -5.65 -9.60 1.09
CA ASN A 425 -4.81 -10.31 0.11
C ASN A 425 -4.05 -9.32 -0.80
N TRP A 426 -2.99 -8.71 -0.27
CA TRP A 426 -2.21 -7.71 -1.01
C TRP A 426 -1.27 -8.28 -2.09
N ARG A 427 -1.06 -9.61 -2.11
CA ARG A 427 -0.20 -10.27 -3.10
C ARG A 427 -0.97 -10.69 -4.36
N ASP A 428 -2.22 -11.11 -4.23
CA ASP A 428 -3.01 -11.61 -5.38
C ASP A 428 -3.95 -10.58 -6.02
N ILE A 429 -4.06 -9.37 -5.44
CA ILE A 429 -4.85 -8.25 -5.99
C ILE A 429 -3.96 -7.35 -6.81
#